data_AF-A0A962MMQ4-F1
#
_entry.id   AF-A0A962MMQ4-F1
#
_cell.length_a   1.000
_cell.length_b   1.000
_cell.length_c   1.000
_cell.angle_alpha   90.00
_cell.angle_beta   90.00
_cell.angle_gamma   90.00
#
_symmetry.space_group_name_H-M   'P 1'
#
loop_
_entity.id
_entity.type
_entity.pdbx_description
1 polymer ?
#
loop_
_entity_poly.entity_id
_entity_poly.type
_entity_poly.pdbx_seq_one_letter_code
_entity_poly.pdbx_strand_id
1 'polypeptide(L)' 'MLRFLLTRIGLLIPTFLGVTIAAFALIHIIPGDPILMMAGERGVDP' A
#
# COMPACT_ATOMS: atom_id res chain seq x y z
N MET A 1 -15.10 2.45 -28.17
CA MET A 1 -13.87 2.99 -27.55
C MET A 1 -14.10 3.38 -26.08
N LEU A 2 -15.03 4.30 -25.78
CA LEU A 2 -15.27 4.78 -24.40
C LEU A 2 -15.63 3.67 -23.39
N ARG A 3 -16.54 2.76 -23.75
CA ARG A 3 -16.91 1.60 -22.91
C ARG A 3 -15.71 0.69 -22.59
N PHE A 4 -14.83 0.47 -23.56
CA PHE A 4 -13.61 -0.34 -23.37
C PHE A 4 -12.65 0.33 -22.38
N LEU A 5 -12.48 1.65 -22.49
CA LEU A 5 -11.65 2.43 -21.58
C LEU A 5 -12.22 2.44 -20.15
N LEU A 6 -13.53 2.65 -20.00
CA LEU A 6 -14.25 2.61 -18.72
C LEU A 6 -14.14 1.24 -18.05
N THR A 7 -14.25 0.14 -18.82
CA THR A 7 -14.08 -1.21 -18.26
C THR A 7 -12.63 -1.43 -17.80
N ARG A 8 -11.62 -1.01 -18.57
CA ARG A 8 -10.22 -1.13 -18.16
C ARG A 8 -9.88 -0.31 -16.92
N ILE A 9 -10.34 0.94 -16.86
CA ILE A 9 -10.10 1.80 -15.70
C ILE A 9 -10.93 1.32 -14.50
N GLY A 10 -12.13 0.81 -14.72
CA GLY A 10 -12.96 0.21 -13.68
C GLY A 10 -12.30 -0.98 -12.98
N LEU A 11 -11.47 -1.75 -13.69
CA LEU A 11 -10.68 -2.85 -13.12
C LEU A 11 -9.50 -2.37 -12.27
N LEU A 12 -9.01 -1.14 -12.47
CA LEU A 12 -7.94 -0.55 -11.65
C LEU A 12 -8.42 -0.27 -10.21
N ILE A 13 -9.69 0.10 -10.04
CA ILE A 13 -10.25 0.44 -8.72
C ILE A 13 -10.15 -0.75 -7.74
N PRO A 14 -10.68 -1.96 -8.04
CA PRO A 14 -10.61 -3.08 -7.11
C PRO A 14 -9.18 -3.60 -6.94
N THR A 15 -8.34 -3.55 -7.98
CA THR A 15 -6.92 -3.96 -7.85
C THR A 15 -6.13 -3.00 -6.99
N PHE A 16 -6.32 -1.69 -7.17
CA PHE A 16 -5.70 -0.67 -6.33
C PHE A 16 -6.13 -0.81 -4.87
N LEU A 17 -7.44 -0.99 -4.62
CA LEU A 17 -7.96 -1.21 -3.27
C LEU A 17 -7.39 -2.49 -2.66
N GLY A 18 -7.38 -3.60 -3.42
CA GLY A 18 -6.81 -4.87 -2.96
C GLY A 18 -5.34 -4.77 -2.59
N VAL A 19 -4.52 -4.13 -3.44
CA VAL A 19 -3.10 -3.90 -3.18
C VAL A 19 -2.89 -2.98 -1.99
N THR A 20 -3.66 -1.90 -1.88
CA THR A 20 -3.55 -0.96 -0.75
C THR A 20 -3.90 -1.67 0.56
N ILE A 21 -5.03 -2.38 0.62
CA ILE A 21 -5.42 -3.13 1.81
C ILE A 21 -4.36 -4.18 2.16
N ALA A 22 -3.85 -4.91 1.18
CA ALA A 22 -2.79 -5.90 1.40
C ALA A 22 -1.52 -5.24 1.97
N ALA A 23 -1.05 -4.15 1.39
CA ALA A 23 0.13 -3.44 1.86
C ALA A 23 -0.05 -2.93 3.30
N PHE A 24 -1.18 -2.29 3.60
CA PHE A 24 -1.47 -1.80 4.95
C PHE A 24 -1.66 -2.94 5.95
N ALA A 25 -2.33 -4.02 5.57
CA ALA A 25 -2.47 -5.19 6.43
C ALA A 25 -1.10 -5.80 6.78
N LEU A 26 -0.21 -5.92 5.79
CA LEU A 26 1.16 -6.41 6.01
C LEU A 26 1.92 -5.50 6.99
N ILE A 27 1.83 -4.19 6.84
CA ILE A 27 2.44 -3.21 7.76
C ILE A 27 1.93 -3.40 9.20
N HIS A 28 0.63 -3.67 9.40
CA HIS A 28 0.04 -3.84 10.74
C HIS A 28 0.27 -5.22 11.35
N ILE A 29 0.47 -6.25 10.53
CA ILE A 29 0.74 -7.62 10.99
C ILE A 29 2.19 -7.76 11.45
N ILE A 30 3.11 -7.00 10.86
CA ILE A 30 4.52 -7.01 11.27
C ILE A 30 4.62 -6.42 12.69
N PRO A 31 5.09 -7.20 13.68
CA PRO A 31 5.32 -6.69 15.02
C PRO A 31 6.58 -5.80 15.04
N GLY A 32 6.43 -4.57 15.53
CA GLY A 32 7.49 -3.54 15.57
C GLY A 32 7.23 -2.40 14.60
N ASP A 33 7.52 -1.15 14.99
CA ASP A 33 7.27 0.01 14.12
C ASP A 33 8.18 -0.06 12.88
N PRO A 34 7.61 -0.22 11.66
CA PRO A 34 8.40 -0.37 10.45
C PRO A 34 9.31 0.83 10.22
N ILE A 35 8.86 2.02 10.65
CA ILE A 35 9.64 3.26 10.58
C ILE A 35 10.90 3.14 11.43
N LEU A 36 10.79 2.63 12.65
CA LEU A 36 11.96 2.39 13.52
C LEU A 36 12.89 1.31 12.94
N MET A 37 12.33 0.27 12.33
CA MET A 37 13.12 -0.77 11.66
C MET A 37 13.86 -0.24 10.41
N MET A 38 13.22 0.67 9.66
CA MET A 38 13.81 1.28 8.46
C MET A 38 14.82 2.38 8.79
N ALA A 39 14.65 3.06 9.93
CA ALA A 39 15.57 4.07 10.44
C ALA A 39 16.95 3.47 10.81
N GLY A 40 16.95 2.21 11.27
CA GLY A 40 18.18 1.51 11.68
C GLY A 40 18.87 2.26 12.81
N GLU A 41 20.20 2.43 12.71
CA GLU A 41 21.01 3.18 13.68
C GLU A 41 20.83 4.71 13.58
N ARG A 42 20.20 5.20 12.50
CA ARG A 42 19.94 6.63 12.31
C ARG A 42 18.60 6.91 12.98
N GLY A 43 18.64 7.46 14.19
CA GLY A 43 17.43 7.81 14.94
C GLY A 43 16.45 8.60 14.07
N VAL A 44 15.15 8.35 14.27
CA VAL A 44 14.09 9.18 13.70
C VAL A 44 14.06 10.46 14.52
N ASP A 45 14.90 11.43 14.15
CA ASP A 45 14.84 12.76 14.77
C ASP A 45 13.52 13.46 14.36
N PRO A 46 12.83 14.14 15.29
CA PRO A 46 11.49 14.70 15.11
C PRO A 46 11.40 15.85 14.10
#